data_AF-A0A1F2Z6T9-F1
#
_entry.id   AF-A0A1F2Z6T9-F1
#
_cell.length_a   1.000
_cell.length_b   1.000
_cell.length_c   1.000
_cell.angle_alpha   90.00
_cell.angle_beta   90.00
_cell.angle_gamma   90.00
#
_symmetry.space_group_name_H-M   'P 1'
#
loop_
_entity.id
_entity.type
_entity.pdbx_description
1 polymer ?
#
loop_
_entity_poly.entity_id
_entity_poly.type
_entity_poly.pdbx_seq_one_letter_code
_entity_poly.pdbx_strand_id
1 'polypeptide(L)'
;MLTKQQQKLLFFIKSFQDQKGISPSYDEMRCALNQKSKSSVHMLLKALVERGFVRKLNHKARAIEVIKFVNQDSAFAASEGRPLKVEENQPSVVSSQSKDEMLAYVPFYGKHSTIFSLKTFLSSPEKILSIPKEILFYLEGHDYCALQISGESLKEVAILDDDMLFFKMGVEAHPGQIVLAVVDDETVHMKKWEITDGKVVLSLGSKYMMPQVYDRDRVSIKGVMVALGRVYK
;
A
#
# COMPACT_ATOMS: atom_id res chain seq x y z
N MET A 1 16.35 -21.19 9.71
CA MET A 1 15.94 -21.16 11.14
C MET A 1 16.37 -19.84 11.78
N LEU A 2 15.54 -19.28 12.66
CA LEU A 2 15.82 -18.04 13.40
C LEU A 2 16.54 -18.35 14.73
N THR A 3 17.47 -17.49 15.15
CA THR A 3 18.08 -17.63 16.48
C THR A 3 17.11 -17.15 17.57
N LYS A 4 17.29 -17.62 18.82
CA LYS A 4 16.43 -17.22 19.95
C LYS A 4 16.37 -15.70 20.15
N GLN A 5 17.46 -14.98 19.89
CA GLN A 5 17.49 -13.52 19.98
C GLN A 5 16.78 -12.83 18.81
N GLN A 6 16.86 -13.38 17.60
CA GLN A 6 16.14 -12.87 16.43
C GLN A 6 14.62 -13.05 16.57
N GLN A 7 14.19 -14.19 17.12
CA GLN A 7 12.77 -14.43 17.42
C GLN A 7 12.24 -13.44 18.45
N LYS A 8 13.00 -13.20 19.54
CA LYS A 8 12.63 -12.20 20.55
C LYS A 8 12.52 -10.79 19.95
N LEU A 9 13.45 -10.40 19.07
CA LEU A 9 13.40 -9.11 18.38
C LEU A 9 12.15 -8.98 17.52
N LEU A 10 11.84 -10.03 16.74
CA LEU A 10 10.66 -10.07 15.86
C LEU A 10 9.36 -9.93 16.65
N PHE A 11 9.23 -10.68 17.75
CA PHE A 11 8.06 -10.64 18.62
C PHE A 11 7.89 -9.25 19.26
N PHE A 12 8.98 -8.68 19.80
CA PHE A 12 8.95 -7.35 20.39
C PHE A 12 8.49 -6.28 19.40
N ILE A 13 9.02 -6.30 18.16
CA ILE A 13 8.61 -5.34 17.11
C ILE A 13 7.10 -5.45 16.86
N LYS A 14 6.57 -6.67 16.77
CA LYS A 14 5.14 -6.89 16.54
C LYS A 14 4.28 -6.41 17.70
N SER A 15 4.60 -6.83 18.94
CA SER A 15 3.86 -6.40 20.14
C SER A 15 3.87 -4.88 20.31
N PHE A 16 4.99 -4.23 19.98
CA PHE A 16 5.13 -2.77 20.09
C PHE A 16 4.28 -2.04 19.04
N GLN A 17 4.23 -2.57 17.82
CA GLN A 17 3.37 -2.03 16.75
C GLN A 17 1.88 -2.19 17.08
N ASP A 18 1.49 -3.33 17.64
CA ASP A 18 0.09 -3.59 17.98
C ASP A 18 -0.39 -2.69 19.13
N GLN A 19 0.48 -2.33 20.08
CA GLN A 19 0.12 -1.46 21.21
C GLN A 19 0.20 0.03 20.90
N LYS A 20 1.20 0.48 20.13
CA LYS A 20 1.45 1.91 19.89
C LYS A 20 1.15 2.38 18.47
N GLY A 21 0.81 1.48 17.56
CA GLY A 21 0.54 1.80 16.15
C GLY A 21 1.76 2.31 15.38
N ILE A 22 2.96 2.26 15.95
CA ILE A 22 4.20 2.76 15.37
C ILE A 22 5.34 1.75 15.52
N SER A 23 6.31 1.80 14.61
CA SER A 23 7.48 0.92 14.66
C SER A 23 8.49 1.39 15.72
N PRO A 24 9.07 0.48 16.53
CA PRO A 24 10.03 0.84 17.57
C PRO A 24 11.34 1.38 17.00
N SER A 25 11.98 2.29 17.73
CA SER A 25 13.31 2.80 17.40
C SER A 25 14.43 1.80 17.74
N TYR A 26 15.62 2.04 17.20
CA TYR A 26 16.81 1.23 17.50
C TYR A 26 17.20 1.23 18.98
N ASP A 27 16.94 2.31 19.70
CA ASP A 27 17.22 2.37 21.14
C ASP A 27 16.20 1.59 21.97
N GLU A 28 14.92 1.65 21.60
CA GLU A 28 13.86 0.87 22.26
C GLU A 28 14.07 -0.64 22.04
N MET A 29 14.46 -1.05 20.84
CA MET A 29 14.82 -2.45 20.54
C MET A 29 16.06 -2.91 21.31
N ARG A 30 17.05 -2.03 21.51
CA ARG A 30 18.26 -2.34 22.29
C ARG A 30 17.94 -2.57 23.76
N CYS A 31 17.15 -1.66 24.36
CA CYS A 31 16.74 -1.77 25.76
C CYS A 31 15.88 -3.01 26.00
N ALA A 32 14.92 -3.30 25.11
CA ALA A 32 14.02 -4.45 25.24
C ALA A 32 14.74 -5.81 25.15
N LEU A 33 15.82 -5.90 24.38
CA LEU A 33 16.61 -7.13 24.21
C LEU A 33 17.85 -7.18 25.10
N ASN A 34 18.01 -6.20 25.99
CA ASN A 34 19.13 -6.02 26.91
C ASN A 34 20.51 -6.15 26.22
N GLN A 35 20.64 -5.54 25.03
CA GLN A 35 21.84 -5.64 24.21
C GLN A 35 22.86 -4.55 24.57
N LYS A 36 24.15 -4.91 24.50
CA LYS A 36 25.27 -4.02 24.88
C LYS A 36 25.40 -2.78 23.99
N SER A 37 25.01 -2.85 22.71
CA SER A 37 25.20 -1.74 21.77
C SER A 37 24.10 -1.66 20.70
N LYS A 38 23.94 -0.48 20.08
CA LYS A 38 22.99 -0.25 18.97
C LYS A 38 23.38 -1.04 17.70
N SER A 39 24.68 -1.26 17.49
CA SER A 39 25.22 -2.02 16.35
C SER A 39 24.80 -3.50 16.38
N SER A 40 24.68 -4.09 17.58
CA SER A 40 24.19 -5.47 17.74
C SER A 40 22.75 -5.63 17.27
N VAL A 41 21.90 -4.63 17.51
CA VAL A 41 20.51 -4.60 17.01
C VAL A 41 20.47 -4.44 15.50
N HIS A 42 21.35 -3.60 14.93
CA HIS A 42 21.49 -3.46 13.47
C HIS A 42 21.84 -4.79 12.79
N MET A 43 22.76 -5.57 13.37
CA MET A 43 23.12 -6.89 12.84
C MET A 43 21.95 -7.87 12.88
N LEU A 44 21.22 -7.93 14.00
CA LEU A 44 20.05 -8.80 14.14
C LEU A 44 18.94 -8.42 13.15
N LEU A 45 18.70 -7.11 12.98
CA LEU A 45 17.70 -6.61 12.04
C LEU A 45 18.09 -6.88 10.59
N LYS A 46 19.36 -6.64 10.22
CA LYS A 46 19.87 -6.97 8.87
C LYS A 46 19.67 -8.45 8.56
N ALA A 47 19.99 -9.31 9.53
CA ALA A 47 19.86 -10.75 9.37
C ALA A 47 18.40 -11.25 9.39
N LEU A 48 17.46 -10.47 9.93
CA LEU A 48 16.02 -10.68 9.80
C LEU A 48 15.49 -10.22 8.43
N VAL A 49 16.08 -9.15 7.89
CA VAL A 49 15.76 -8.60 6.57
C VAL A 49 16.25 -9.51 5.46
N GLU A 50 17.50 -9.96 5.51
CA GLU A 50 18.07 -10.93 4.58
C GLU A 50 17.30 -12.26 4.58
N ARG A 51 16.67 -12.60 5.72
CA ARG A 51 15.85 -13.81 5.85
C ARG A 51 14.36 -13.59 5.55
N GLY A 52 13.96 -12.36 5.19
CA GLY A 52 12.60 -12.04 4.76
C GLY A 52 11.55 -12.07 5.87
N PHE A 53 11.94 -11.99 7.14
CA PHE A 53 11.00 -11.88 8.26
C PHE A 53 10.60 -10.43 8.54
N VAL A 54 11.47 -9.50 8.18
CA VAL A 54 11.31 -8.06 8.42
C VAL A 54 11.74 -7.31 7.16
N ARG A 55 11.09 -6.21 6.80
CA ARG A 55 11.56 -5.31 5.75
C ARG A 55 11.80 -3.94 6.34
N LYS A 56 12.95 -3.37 5.97
CA LYS A 56 13.34 -2.01 6.33
C LYS A 56 13.09 -1.13 5.13
N LEU A 57 12.27 -0.09 5.30
CA LEU A 57 12.08 0.93 4.28
C LEU A 57 13.21 1.96 4.47
N ASN A 58 14.08 2.08 3.47
CA ASN A 58 15.16 3.07 3.50
C ASN A 58 14.55 4.48 3.32
N HIS A 59 15.10 5.47 4.04
CA HIS A 59 14.71 6.90 4.07
C HIS A 59 13.68 7.38 5.11
N LYS A 60 13.27 6.56 6.09
CA LYS A 60 12.61 7.07 7.32
C LYS A 60 13.15 6.37 8.57
N ALA A 61 13.40 7.14 9.63
CA ALA A 61 13.57 6.54 10.96
C ALA A 61 12.24 5.87 11.34
N ARG A 62 12.27 4.63 11.84
CA ARG A 62 11.09 3.85 12.30
C ARG A 62 10.18 3.27 11.21
N ALA A 63 10.72 2.84 10.08
CA ALA A 63 9.95 2.14 9.05
C ALA A 63 10.41 0.68 8.93
N ILE A 64 9.96 -0.14 9.89
CA ILE A 64 10.22 -1.59 9.93
C ILE A 64 8.88 -2.30 9.88
N GLU A 65 8.67 -3.13 8.84
CA GLU A 65 7.46 -3.94 8.66
C GLU A 65 7.79 -5.42 8.87
N VAL A 66 6.98 -6.14 9.66
CA VAL A 66 7.14 -7.59 9.87
C VAL A 66 6.36 -8.33 8.79
N ILE A 67 7.06 -9.09 7.94
CA ILE A 67 6.49 -9.73 6.74
C ILE A 67 6.01 -11.15 7.02
N LYS A 68 6.72 -11.90 7.87
CA LYS A 68 6.40 -13.31 8.19
C LYS A 68 6.47 -13.55 9.69
N PHE A 69 5.41 -14.09 10.26
CA PHE A 69 5.39 -14.59 11.63
C PHE A 69 5.55 -16.11 11.60
N VAL A 70 6.55 -16.63 12.31
CA VAL A 70 6.61 -18.08 12.56
C VAL A 70 5.60 -18.36 13.67
N ASN A 71 4.39 -18.79 13.31
CA ASN A 71 3.57 -19.54 14.25
C ASN A 71 4.35 -20.82 14.57
N GLN A 72 4.61 -21.08 15.85
CA GLN A 72 5.29 -22.31 16.28
C GLN A 72 4.42 -23.58 16.10
N ASP A 73 3.29 -23.48 15.40
CA ASP A 73 2.32 -24.58 15.25
C ASP A 73 2.21 -25.17 13.83
N SER A 74 3.10 -24.80 12.90
CA SER A 74 3.18 -25.46 11.58
C SER A 74 4.48 -26.23 11.41
N ALA A 75 4.79 -27.09 12.38
CA ALA A 75 5.55 -28.32 12.14
C ALA A 75 4.52 -29.44 11.93
N PHE A 76 4.74 -30.31 10.94
CA PHE A 76 3.87 -31.42 10.50
C PHE A 76 2.83 -31.12 9.41
N ALA A 77 3.29 -30.85 8.19
CA ALA A 77 2.66 -31.40 6.98
C ALA A 77 3.58 -31.17 5.77
N ALA A 78 4.48 -32.12 5.49
CA ALA A 78 5.02 -32.49 4.17
C ALA A 78 6.40 -33.18 4.30
N SER A 79 6.39 -34.41 4.79
CA SER A 79 7.21 -35.51 4.25
C SER A 79 6.17 -36.47 3.66
N GLU A 80 6.24 -36.98 2.45
CA GLU A 80 7.26 -37.78 1.76
C GLU A 80 6.90 -37.67 0.24
N GLY A 81 7.72 -37.83 -0.80
CA GLY A 81 9.01 -38.46 -1.00
C GLY A 81 8.98 -39.05 -2.41
N ARG A 82 9.87 -38.60 -3.31
CA ARG A 82 10.66 -39.43 -4.27
C ARG A 82 11.48 -38.58 -5.25
N PRO A 83 12.69 -39.03 -5.63
CA PRO A 83 13.68 -38.25 -6.40
C PRO A 83 13.75 -38.67 -7.88
N LEU A 84 14.50 -37.91 -8.72
CA LEU A 84 15.28 -38.28 -9.93
C LEU A 84 15.74 -36.96 -10.62
N LYS A 85 16.98 -36.46 -10.45
CA LYS A 85 18.30 -36.75 -11.07
C LYS A 85 18.58 -35.97 -12.40
N VAL A 86 19.44 -34.92 -12.29
CA VAL A 86 20.59 -34.39 -13.12
C VAL A 86 20.47 -34.52 -14.67
N GLU A 87 20.71 -33.53 -15.56
CA GLU A 87 21.93 -32.73 -15.82
C GLU A 87 21.67 -31.49 -16.71
N GLU A 88 22.47 -30.45 -16.44
CA GLU A 88 23.15 -29.52 -17.36
C GLU A 88 22.49 -29.06 -18.68
N ASN A 89 22.16 -27.77 -18.74
CA ASN A 89 22.95 -26.85 -19.55
C ASN A 89 22.66 -25.38 -19.20
N GLN A 90 23.68 -24.69 -18.68
CA GLN A 90 23.69 -23.23 -18.61
C GLN A 90 23.87 -22.66 -20.02
N PRO A 91 23.29 -21.48 -20.28
CA PRO A 91 24.16 -20.37 -20.58
C PRO A 91 23.99 -19.24 -19.56
N SER A 92 25.11 -19.01 -18.87
CA SER A 92 25.68 -17.78 -18.34
C SER A 92 24.91 -16.46 -18.50
N VAL A 93 24.66 -15.86 -17.33
CA VAL A 93 24.90 -14.43 -16.98
C VAL A 93 24.07 -13.38 -17.73
N VAL A 94 22.87 -13.11 -17.20
CA VAL A 94 22.41 -11.73 -16.97
C VAL A 94 21.77 -11.67 -15.58
N SER A 95 22.31 -10.78 -14.75
CA SER A 95 21.90 -10.45 -13.37
C SER A 95 20.38 -10.55 -13.11
N SER A 96 19.99 -11.40 -12.16
CA SER A 96 18.65 -11.42 -11.55
C SER A 96 18.47 -10.24 -10.57
N GLN A 97 18.85 -9.03 -10.98
CA GLN A 97 18.76 -7.80 -10.20
C GLN A 97 17.61 -6.87 -10.63
N SER A 98 16.85 -7.15 -11.69
CA SER A 98 16.07 -6.09 -12.37
C SER A 98 14.56 -6.31 -12.54
N LYS A 99 13.94 -7.33 -11.93
CA LYS A 99 12.47 -7.52 -12.04
C LYS A 99 11.68 -7.01 -10.83
N ASP A 100 12.16 -7.24 -9.62
CA ASP A 100 11.44 -6.83 -8.40
C ASP A 100 11.61 -5.32 -8.10
N GLU A 101 12.72 -4.72 -8.52
CA GLU A 101 12.92 -3.26 -8.43
C GLU A 101 12.00 -2.48 -9.38
N MET A 102 11.42 -3.13 -10.39
CA MET A 102 10.56 -2.52 -11.41
C MET A 102 9.07 -2.62 -11.06
N LEU A 103 8.70 -3.30 -9.97
CA LEU A 103 7.31 -3.49 -9.56
C LEU A 103 6.92 -2.55 -8.41
N ALA A 104 5.73 -1.96 -8.52
CA ALA A 104 5.03 -1.26 -7.46
C ALA A 104 3.96 -2.20 -6.87
N TYR A 105 3.88 -2.21 -5.54
CA TYR A 105 2.85 -2.94 -4.80
C TYR A 105 1.77 -1.97 -4.36
N VAL A 106 0.57 -2.10 -4.91
CA VAL A 106 -0.54 -1.16 -4.67
C VAL A 106 -1.67 -1.86 -3.93
N PRO A 107 -2.06 -1.38 -2.72
CA PRO A 107 -3.20 -1.90 -2.00
C PRO A 107 -4.50 -1.64 -2.76
N PHE A 108 -5.27 -2.70 -2.96
CA PHE A 108 -6.57 -2.68 -3.62
C PHE A 108 -7.68 -2.81 -2.60
N TYR A 109 -8.61 -1.86 -2.64
CA TYR A 109 -9.67 -1.71 -1.63
C TYR A 109 -11.04 -2.20 -2.10
N GLY A 110 -11.11 -2.94 -3.21
CA GLY A 110 -12.36 -3.52 -3.69
C GLY A 110 -13.09 -2.66 -4.71
N LYS A 111 -14.32 -3.08 -5.01
CA LYS A 111 -15.24 -2.42 -5.96
C LYS A 111 -16.19 -1.49 -5.22
N HIS A 112 -16.22 -0.21 -5.61
CA HIS A 112 -17.00 0.84 -4.95
C HIS A 112 -17.74 1.73 -5.94
N SER A 113 -18.93 2.18 -5.55
CA SER A 113 -19.62 3.30 -6.20
C SER A 113 -18.85 4.60 -5.99
N THR A 114 -19.15 5.64 -6.77
CA THR A 114 -18.52 6.97 -6.63
C THR A 114 -18.72 7.65 -5.29
N ILE A 115 -19.67 7.16 -4.48
CA ILE A 115 -19.92 7.65 -3.12
C ILE A 115 -20.04 6.41 -2.24
N PHE A 116 -19.23 6.34 -1.18
CA PHE A 116 -19.18 5.20 -0.27
C PHE A 116 -18.70 5.60 1.13
N SER A 117 -18.87 4.74 2.12
CA SER A 117 -18.49 5.05 3.51
C SER A 117 -16.98 5.09 3.69
N LEU A 118 -16.49 6.09 4.43
CA LEU A 118 -15.08 6.17 4.84
C LEU A 118 -14.65 4.93 5.64
N LYS A 119 -15.53 4.32 6.44
CA LYS A 119 -15.21 3.11 7.21
C LYS A 119 -14.77 1.96 6.32
N THR A 120 -15.39 1.83 5.16
CA THR A 120 -15.03 0.83 4.15
C THR A 120 -13.65 1.14 3.56
N PHE A 121 -13.33 2.41 3.30
CA PHE A 121 -12.02 2.82 2.81
C PHE A 121 -10.89 2.59 3.83
N LEU A 122 -11.17 2.77 5.12
CA LEU A 122 -10.21 2.58 6.20
C LEU A 122 -9.99 1.10 6.59
N SER A 123 -10.73 0.18 5.99
CA SER A 123 -10.57 -1.25 6.25
C SER A 123 -9.28 -1.80 5.62
N SER A 124 -8.87 -3.01 6.01
CA SER A 124 -7.69 -3.65 5.40
C SER A 124 -7.89 -3.83 3.89
N PRO A 125 -6.84 -3.67 3.06
CA PRO A 125 -6.94 -3.89 1.62
C PRO A 125 -7.30 -5.36 1.34
N GLU A 126 -8.14 -5.59 0.33
CA GLU A 126 -8.57 -6.93 -0.07
C GLU A 126 -7.41 -7.73 -0.67
N LYS A 127 -6.54 -7.05 -1.43
CA LYS A 127 -5.35 -7.65 -2.05
C LYS A 127 -4.31 -6.58 -2.35
N ILE A 128 -3.11 -7.04 -2.73
CA ILE A 128 -2.01 -6.20 -3.19
C ILE A 128 -1.80 -6.48 -4.67
N LEU A 129 -1.93 -5.45 -5.50
CA LEU A 129 -1.62 -5.51 -6.92
C LEU A 129 -0.11 -5.34 -7.12
N SER A 130 0.48 -6.15 -8.00
CA SER A 130 1.85 -5.94 -8.47
C SER A 130 1.77 -5.34 -9.87
N ILE A 131 2.13 -4.07 -9.99
CA ILE A 131 2.08 -3.35 -11.27
C ILE A 131 3.47 -2.81 -11.63
N PRO A 132 3.86 -2.80 -12.91
CA PRO A 132 5.09 -2.14 -13.33
C PRO A 132 5.09 -0.68 -12.87
N LYS A 133 6.21 -0.22 -12.27
CA LYS A 133 6.38 1.15 -11.77
C LYS A 133 6.19 2.17 -12.88
N GLU A 134 6.43 1.77 -14.12
CA GLU A 134 6.26 2.59 -15.31
C GLU A 134 4.81 3.01 -15.54
N ILE A 135 3.84 2.23 -15.05
CA ILE A 135 2.42 2.63 -15.12
C ILE A 135 2.14 3.81 -14.18
N LEU A 136 2.94 3.95 -13.11
CA LEU A 136 2.85 5.03 -12.13
C LEU A 136 3.91 6.13 -12.36
N PHE A 137 4.52 6.18 -13.56
CA PHE A 137 5.75 6.92 -13.92
C PHE A 137 5.87 8.36 -13.39
N TYR A 138 4.75 9.02 -13.11
CA TYR A 138 4.72 10.45 -12.77
C TYR A 138 4.90 10.78 -11.29
N LEU A 139 5.07 9.79 -10.41
CA LEU A 139 4.98 10.06 -8.98
C LEU A 139 6.02 9.30 -8.15
N GLU A 140 6.85 10.08 -7.46
CA GLU A 140 7.79 9.58 -6.47
C GLU A 140 7.05 9.06 -5.22
N GLY A 141 7.62 8.02 -4.59
CA GLY A 141 7.10 7.43 -3.35
C GLY A 141 6.17 6.22 -3.55
N HIS A 142 5.58 5.73 -2.46
CA HIS A 142 4.89 4.43 -2.42
C HIS A 142 3.43 4.49 -1.92
N ASP A 143 2.91 5.69 -1.64
CA ASP A 143 1.58 5.85 -1.07
C ASP A 143 0.50 5.88 -2.17
N TYR A 144 0.20 4.72 -2.74
CA TYR A 144 -0.86 4.54 -3.71
C TYR A 144 -2.00 3.69 -3.16
N CYS A 145 -3.19 3.85 -3.72
CA CYS A 145 -4.26 2.87 -3.58
C CYS A 145 -4.94 2.63 -4.92
N ALA A 146 -5.58 1.47 -5.04
CA ALA A 146 -6.40 1.11 -6.17
C ALA A 146 -7.83 0.80 -5.73
N LEU A 147 -8.80 1.26 -6.52
CA LEU A 147 -10.23 1.02 -6.34
C LEU A 147 -10.81 0.58 -7.69
N GLN A 148 -11.75 -0.36 -7.68
CA GLN A 148 -12.52 -0.68 -8.87
C GLN A 148 -13.85 0.08 -8.85
N ILE A 149 -14.26 0.61 -10.00
CA ILE A 149 -15.49 1.39 -10.10
C ILE A 149 -16.70 0.48 -10.23
N SER A 150 -17.75 0.82 -9.48
CA SER A 150 -19.10 0.29 -9.62
C SER A 150 -20.04 1.35 -10.18
N GLY A 151 -20.69 1.03 -11.30
CA GLY A 151 -21.72 1.85 -11.93
C GLY A 151 -21.20 2.86 -12.95
N GLU A 152 -22.09 3.72 -13.44
CA GLU A 152 -21.84 4.59 -14.60
C GLU A 152 -21.64 6.08 -14.26
N SER A 153 -21.55 6.44 -12.98
CA SER A 153 -21.52 7.84 -12.52
C SER A 153 -20.36 8.67 -13.10
N LEU A 154 -19.27 8.04 -13.57
CA LEU A 154 -18.11 8.70 -14.19
C LEU A 154 -18.00 8.46 -15.71
N LYS A 155 -19.06 7.96 -16.35
CA LYS A 155 -19.06 7.61 -17.78
C LYS A 155 -18.78 8.80 -18.70
N GLU A 156 -19.23 10.00 -18.31
CA GLU A 156 -19.00 11.23 -19.09
C GLU A 156 -17.54 11.68 -19.09
N VAL A 157 -16.73 11.18 -18.15
CA VAL A 157 -15.27 11.38 -18.14
C VAL A 157 -14.53 10.14 -18.64
N ALA A 158 -15.21 9.29 -19.42
CA ALA A 158 -14.73 8.06 -20.02
C ALA A 158 -14.27 6.97 -19.03
N ILE A 159 -14.70 7.06 -17.77
CA ILE A 159 -14.51 6.02 -16.75
C ILE A 159 -15.77 5.16 -16.70
N LEU A 160 -15.61 3.88 -16.98
CA LEU A 160 -16.69 2.91 -17.08
C LEU A 160 -16.77 2.03 -15.83
N ASP A 161 -17.88 1.31 -15.72
CA ASP A 161 -17.99 0.23 -14.74
C ASP A 161 -16.84 -0.77 -14.91
N ASP A 162 -16.38 -1.33 -13.80
CA ASP A 162 -15.23 -2.23 -13.70
C ASP A 162 -13.84 -1.64 -13.98
N ASP A 163 -13.72 -0.34 -14.28
CA ASP A 163 -12.42 0.31 -14.36
C ASP A 163 -11.69 0.28 -13.03
N MET A 164 -10.38 0.05 -13.09
CA MET A 164 -9.48 0.21 -11.95
C MET A 164 -8.89 1.61 -11.96
N LEU A 165 -9.15 2.37 -10.91
CA LEU A 165 -8.55 3.68 -10.69
C LEU A 165 -7.43 3.58 -9.68
N PHE A 166 -6.30 4.21 -10.00
CA PHE A 166 -5.16 4.33 -9.11
C PHE A 166 -5.09 5.76 -8.59
N PHE A 167 -4.95 5.89 -7.26
CA PHE A 167 -4.83 7.17 -6.59
C PHE A 167 -3.49 7.29 -5.88
N LYS A 168 -2.91 8.48 -5.93
CA LYS A 168 -1.77 8.88 -5.10
C LYS A 168 -2.28 9.58 -3.86
N MET A 169 -1.82 9.13 -2.70
CA MET A 169 -2.27 9.64 -1.41
C MET A 169 -1.41 10.81 -0.92
N GLY A 170 -2.01 11.72 -0.16
CA GLY A 170 -1.30 12.80 0.54
C GLY A 170 -0.67 13.85 -0.38
N VAL A 171 -1.16 13.96 -1.61
CA VAL A 171 -0.73 14.99 -2.58
C VAL A 171 -1.77 16.07 -2.72
N GLU A 172 -1.32 17.27 -3.06
CA GLU A 172 -2.21 18.37 -3.38
C GLU A 172 -2.91 18.11 -4.72
N ALA A 173 -4.22 18.36 -4.75
CA ALA A 173 -5.02 18.22 -5.95
C ALA A 173 -5.06 19.55 -6.72
N HIS A 174 -5.17 19.46 -8.04
CA HIS A 174 -5.32 20.60 -8.96
C HIS A 174 -6.71 20.60 -9.58
N PRO A 175 -7.34 21.77 -9.80
CA PRO A 175 -8.71 21.84 -10.30
C PRO A 175 -8.95 20.98 -11.55
N GLY A 176 -10.10 20.32 -11.60
CA GLY A 176 -10.51 19.41 -12.67
C GLY A 176 -10.02 17.96 -12.51
N GLN A 177 -9.10 17.69 -11.58
CA GLN A 177 -8.65 16.33 -11.29
C GLN A 177 -9.72 15.52 -10.55
N ILE A 178 -9.74 14.21 -10.80
CA ILE A 178 -10.56 13.27 -10.03
C ILE A 178 -9.84 12.94 -8.74
N VAL A 179 -10.54 13.04 -7.62
CA VAL A 179 -9.97 12.90 -6.28
C VAL A 179 -10.77 11.92 -5.43
N LEU A 180 -10.13 11.41 -4.37
CA LEU A 180 -10.79 10.86 -3.20
C LEU A 180 -11.01 11.99 -2.19
N ALA A 181 -12.22 12.55 -2.18
CA ALA A 181 -12.63 13.58 -1.23
C ALA A 181 -13.42 12.96 -0.08
N VAL A 182 -12.96 13.15 1.15
CA VAL A 182 -13.73 12.81 2.35
C VAL A 182 -14.56 14.02 2.74
N VAL A 183 -15.87 13.85 2.77
CA VAL A 183 -16.85 14.87 3.15
C VAL A 183 -17.38 14.57 4.54
N ASP A 184 -17.39 15.59 5.40
CA ASP A 184 -17.88 15.54 6.79
C ASP A 184 -17.24 14.41 7.63
N ASP A 185 -16.02 13.99 7.30
CA ASP A 185 -15.31 12.86 7.92
C ASP A 185 -16.06 11.51 7.90
N GLU A 186 -17.09 11.37 7.07
CA GLU A 186 -17.94 10.18 7.03
C GLU A 186 -17.98 9.50 5.66
N THR A 187 -18.00 10.28 4.58
CA THR A 187 -18.30 9.78 3.24
C THR A 187 -17.18 10.10 2.26
N VAL A 188 -16.74 9.10 1.50
CA VAL A 188 -15.75 9.26 0.42
C VAL A 188 -16.49 9.49 -0.90
N HIS A 189 -16.08 10.54 -1.61
CA HIS A 189 -16.56 10.93 -2.93
C HIS A 189 -15.41 10.80 -3.94
N MET A 190 -15.64 10.05 -5.01
CA MET A 190 -14.80 9.98 -6.20
C MET A 190 -15.38 10.91 -7.27
N LYS A 191 -14.87 12.14 -7.32
CA LYS A 191 -15.41 13.21 -8.17
C LYS A 191 -14.30 14.12 -8.69
N LYS A 192 -14.58 14.87 -9.75
CA LYS A 192 -13.76 16.01 -10.13
C LYS A 192 -13.86 17.07 -9.04
N TRP A 193 -12.73 17.62 -8.65
CA TRP A 193 -12.66 18.67 -7.65
C TRP A 193 -12.27 20.00 -8.30
N GLU A 194 -12.91 21.07 -7.86
CA GLU A 194 -12.60 22.45 -8.27
C GLU A 194 -12.75 23.38 -7.05
N ILE A 195 -12.12 24.56 -7.13
CA ILE A 195 -12.37 25.66 -6.20
C ILE A 195 -13.03 26.79 -6.96
N THR A 196 -14.21 27.20 -6.49
CA THR A 196 -14.95 28.35 -7.03
C THR A 196 -15.40 29.22 -5.86
N ASP A 197 -15.09 30.52 -5.90
CA ASP A 197 -15.44 31.48 -4.84
C ASP A 197 -15.03 31.02 -3.43
N GLY A 198 -13.88 30.35 -3.32
CA GLY A 198 -13.35 29.83 -2.04
C GLY A 198 -14.05 28.56 -1.53
N LYS A 199 -15.04 28.04 -2.24
CA LYS A 199 -15.76 26.79 -1.91
C LYS A 199 -15.24 25.61 -2.72
N VAL A 200 -15.36 24.43 -2.14
CA VAL A 200 -15.01 23.17 -2.82
C VAL A 200 -16.21 22.71 -3.63
N VAL A 201 -15.98 22.49 -4.92
CA VAL A 201 -16.99 22.01 -5.87
C VAL A 201 -16.62 20.59 -6.28
N LEU A 202 -17.50 19.64 -5.99
CA LEU A 202 -17.36 18.23 -6.39
C LEU A 202 -18.39 17.89 -7.48
N SER A 203 -17.90 17.56 -8.68
CA SER A 203 -18.74 17.27 -9.84
C SER A 203 -18.38 15.93 -10.49
N LEU A 204 -19.34 15.33 -11.21
CA LEU A 204 -19.11 14.10 -11.97
C LEU A 204 -18.65 14.40 -13.42
N GLY A 205 -18.36 15.66 -13.73
CA GLY A 205 -18.04 16.12 -15.09
C GLY A 205 -19.25 16.19 -16.03
N SER A 206 -20.46 15.86 -15.53
CA SER A 206 -21.69 15.88 -16.31
C SER A 206 -22.39 17.22 -16.32
N LYS A 207 -22.94 17.61 -17.49
CA LYS A 207 -23.81 18.79 -17.62
C LYS A 207 -25.19 18.61 -16.99
N TYR A 208 -25.59 17.36 -16.73
CA TYR A 208 -26.94 17.02 -16.27
C TYR A 208 -27.03 16.80 -14.76
N MET A 209 -25.90 16.69 -14.06
CA MET A 209 -25.87 16.58 -12.60
C MET A 209 -25.38 17.87 -11.97
N MET A 210 -26.15 18.36 -10.99
CA MET A 210 -25.76 19.55 -10.24
C MET A 210 -24.47 19.26 -9.44
N PRO A 211 -23.47 20.14 -9.52
CA PRO A 211 -22.27 20.02 -8.70
C PRO A 211 -22.64 20.18 -7.22
N GLN A 212 -21.95 19.43 -6.37
CA GLN A 212 -22.09 19.54 -4.93
C GLN A 212 -21.07 20.57 -4.43
N VAL A 213 -21.55 21.58 -3.71
CA VAL A 213 -20.72 22.68 -3.21
C VAL A 213 -20.63 22.57 -1.70
N TYR A 214 -19.40 22.62 -1.18
CA TYR A 214 -19.09 22.49 0.23
C TYR A 214 -18.18 23.63 0.68
N ASP A 215 -18.27 23.99 1.95
CA ASP A 215 -17.24 24.82 2.57
C ASP A 215 -15.94 24.02 2.69
N ARG A 216 -14.81 24.72 2.62
CA ARG A 216 -13.48 24.10 2.47
C ARG A 216 -13.09 23.20 3.65
N ASP A 217 -13.54 23.53 4.84
CA ASP A 217 -13.33 22.80 6.09
C ASP A 217 -14.08 21.46 6.14
N ARG A 218 -15.17 21.32 5.38
CA ARG A 218 -15.97 20.08 5.32
C ARG A 218 -15.37 19.00 4.41
N VAL A 219 -14.36 19.34 3.62
CA VAL A 219 -13.81 18.45 2.60
C VAL A 219 -12.31 18.25 2.79
N SER A 220 -11.91 16.99 3.02
CA SER A 220 -10.52 16.57 3.08
C SER A 220 -10.15 15.73 1.86
N ILE A 221 -9.26 16.26 1.02
CA ILE A 221 -8.73 15.49 -0.12
C ILE A 221 -7.69 14.49 0.39
N LYS A 222 -7.94 13.19 0.17
CA LYS A 222 -7.04 12.10 0.59
C LYS A 222 -6.10 11.65 -0.53
N GLY A 223 -6.56 11.70 -1.77
CA GLY A 223 -5.74 11.31 -2.91
C GLY A 223 -6.25 11.82 -4.25
N VAL A 224 -5.36 11.78 -5.24
CA VAL A 224 -5.59 12.25 -6.61
C VAL A 224 -5.46 11.06 -7.56
N MET A 225 -6.38 10.93 -8.50
CA MET A 225 -6.35 9.89 -9.53
C MET A 225 -5.18 10.12 -10.48
N VAL A 226 -4.39 9.07 -10.74
CA VAL A 226 -3.13 9.16 -11.49
C VAL A 226 -3.04 8.18 -12.64
N ALA A 227 -3.79 7.08 -12.58
CA ALA A 227 -3.88 6.12 -13.68
C ALA A 227 -5.25 5.44 -13.70
N LEU A 228 -5.59 4.93 -14.88
CA LEU A 228 -6.77 4.11 -15.14
C LEU A 228 -6.33 2.82 -15.82
N GLY A 229 -6.79 1.68 -15.30
CA GLY A 229 -6.61 0.37 -15.91
C GLY A 229 -7.96 -0.21 -16.31
N ARG A 230 -8.08 -0.62 -17.59
CA ARG A 230 -9.26 -1.31 -18.11
C ARG A 230 -8.83 -2.62 -18.76
N VAL A 231 -9.55 -3.70 -18.44
CA VAL A 231 -9.31 -5.03 -19.01
C VAL A 231 -10.46 -5.33 -19.97
N TYR A 232 -10.13 -5.48 -21.25
CA TYR A 232 -11.07 -5.95 -22.27
C TYR A 232 -10.98 -7.47 -22.39
N LYS A 233 -12.12 -8.13 -22.60
CA LYS A 233 -12.20 -9.56 -22.89
C LYS A 233 -12.22 -9.80 -24.38
#